data_AF-A0A817V5L8-F1
#
_entry.id   AF-A0A817V5L8-F1
#
_cell.length_a   1.000
_cell.length_b   1.000
_cell.length_c   1.000
_cell.angle_alpha   90.00
_cell.angle_beta   90.00
_cell.angle_gamma   90.00
#
_symmetry.space_group_name_H-M   'P 1'
#
loop_
_entity.id
_entity.type
_entity.pdbx_description
1 polymer ?
#
loop_
_entity_poly.entity_id
_entity_poly.type
_entity_poly.pdbx_seq_one_letter_code
_entity_poly.pdbx_strand_id
1 'polypeptide(L)'
;MDLIDSEALYSLLRNKYVLLCGDSIMRSIYKDMILLVQGQNRLLTNDELRAKLDDYDMLSLNDQLLAGDKKTNDTSYYERRCYLTNTHLIKFVFLTRCFSGQMRNELREIEENKSIIPDVILLNSAIWDITKYEKNSEKDYAQLLEECFRSIRSIIPPHTIIIWLTATPFSKDARGVLDETRSEKKNFLRIRIFDINTFSSQLAKKYNFQVIDLHYLVRKCIQHRCKDGMHYDALIHREITTHIARYISCGLNKNLSNFNYDNEDNNDTVCYDIIKSIINNIDYQITSFDKQIIDKYRSSHINFDMIENLNEKEKDVFYLMDYYENHMLE
;
A
#
# COMPACT_ATOMS: atom_id res chain seq x y z
N MET A 1 0.61 -18.84 8.09
CA MET A 1 0.22 -17.43 7.92
C MET A 1 -1.29 -17.45 7.90
N ASP A 2 -1.92 -16.85 8.90
CA ASP A 2 -3.38 -16.88 9.02
C ASP A 2 -3.95 -15.81 8.11
N LEU A 3 -4.37 -16.23 6.93
CA LEU A 3 -4.93 -15.37 5.89
C LEU A 3 -6.42 -15.16 6.14
N ILE A 4 -6.91 -13.97 5.80
CA ILE A 4 -8.35 -13.72 5.85
C ILE A 4 -9.08 -14.59 4.82
N ASP A 5 -10.24 -15.09 5.23
CA ASP A 5 -11.14 -15.86 4.39
C ASP A 5 -12.33 -15.00 3.93
N SER A 6 -13.13 -15.61 3.07
CA SER A 6 -14.28 -15.01 2.44
C SER A 6 -15.36 -14.62 3.45
N GLU A 7 -15.67 -15.50 4.41
CA GLU A 7 -16.71 -15.25 5.40
C GLU A 7 -16.37 -14.06 6.29
N ALA A 8 -15.13 -14.00 6.79
CA ALA A 8 -14.65 -12.91 7.62
C ALA A 8 -14.67 -11.57 6.86
N LEU A 9 -14.13 -11.52 5.63
CA LEU A 9 -14.11 -10.28 4.85
C LEU A 9 -15.52 -9.84 4.43
N TYR A 10 -16.37 -10.78 4.02
CA TYR A 10 -17.76 -10.51 3.66
C TYR A 10 -18.52 -9.85 4.81
N SER A 11 -18.43 -10.43 6.01
CA SER A 11 -19.09 -9.92 7.22
C SER A 11 -18.52 -8.57 7.67
N LEU A 12 -17.19 -8.41 7.57
CA LEU A 12 -16.50 -7.17 7.93
C LEU A 12 -17.01 -6.00 7.08
N LEU A 13 -17.08 -6.20 5.76
CA LEU A 13 -17.44 -5.18 4.77
C LEU A 13 -18.94 -5.11 4.45
N ARG A 14 -19.78 -5.89 5.15
CA ARG A 14 -21.23 -5.86 4.94
C ARG A 14 -21.82 -4.49 5.28
N ASN A 15 -22.59 -3.95 4.34
CA ASN A 15 -23.19 -2.62 4.30
C ASN A 15 -22.15 -1.50 4.40
N LYS A 16 -20.96 -1.72 3.81
CA LYS A 16 -19.87 -0.73 3.77
C LYS A 16 -19.59 -0.26 2.36
N TYR A 17 -19.26 1.02 2.26
CA TYR A 17 -18.63 1.61 1.09
C TYR A 17 -17.12 1.71 1.31
N VAL A 18 -16.36 0.93 0.52
CA VAL A 18 -14.90 0.97 0.48
C VAL A 18 -14.43 1.63 -0.82
N LEU A 19 -13.60 2.66 -0.73
CA LEU A 19 -12.96 3.32 -1.87
C LEU A 19 -11.46 3.03 -1.87
N LEU A 20 -10.94 2.46 -2.96
CA LEU A 20 -9.53 2.20 -3.18
C LEU A 20 -9.01 3.13 -4.26
N CYS A 21 -8.00 3.94 -3.94
CA CYS A 21 -7.32 4.77 -4.92
C CYS A 21 -5.82 4.46 -4.95
N GLY A 22 -5.28 4.21 -6.14
CA GLY A 22 -3.84 4.05 -6.32
C GLY A 22 -3.46 3.29 -7.57
N ASP A 23 -2.30 2.62 -7.54
CA ASP A 23 -1.72 2.02 -8.72
C ASP A 23 -2.17 0.55 -8.96
N SER A 24 -1.36 -0.21 -9.71
CA SER A 24 -1.64 -1.61 -10.01
C SER A 24 -1.60 -2.53 -8.79
N ILE A 25 -0.87 -2.19 -7.72
CA ILE A 25 -0.90 -2.93 -6.46
C ILE A 25 -2.27 -2.79 -5.81
N MET A 26 -2.83 -1.57 -5.82
CA MET A 26 -4.20 -1.31 -5.33
C MET A 26 -5.25 -2.02 -6.17
N ARG A 27 -5.07 -2.11 -7.49
CA ARG A 27 -5.96 -2.92 -8.35
C ARG A 27 -5.94 -4.40 -7.95
N SER A 28 -4.78 -4.97 -7.66
CA SER A 28 -4.70 -6.36 -7.21
C SER A 28 -5.38 -6.58 -5.85
N ILE A 29 -5.24 -5.64 -4.91
CA ILE A 29 -5.93 -5.66 -3.61
C ILE A 29 -7.45 -5.60 -3.84
N TYR A 30 -7.93 -4.70 -4.69
CA TYR A 30 -9.33 -4.58 -5.06
C TYR A 30 -9.90 -5.91 -5.58
N LYS A 31 -9.19 -6.56 -6.49
CA LYS A 31 -9.60 -7.86 -7.05
C LYS A 31 -9.65 -8.97 -6.02
N ASP A 32 -8.67 -9.02 -5.12
CA ASP A 32 -8.64 -10.03 -4.06
C ASP A 32 -9.78 -9.81 -3.06
N MET A 33 -10.09 -8.55 -2.73
CA MET A 33 -11.26 -8.21 -1.92
C MET A 33 -12.56 -8.66 -2.59
N ILE A 34 -12.74 -8.39 -3.89
CA ILE A 34 -13.93 -8.83 -4.64
C ILE A 34 -14.05 -10.34 -4.63
N LEU A 35 -12.96 -11.06 -4.93
CA LEU A 35 -12.93 -12.51 -4.93
C LEU A 35 -13.44 -13.07 -3.59
N LEU A 36 -12.94 -12.51 -2.48
CA LEU A 36 -13.34 -12.92 -1.13
C LEU A 36 -14.79 -12.53 -0.80
N VAL A 37 -15.26 -11.31 -1.09
CA VAL A 37 -16.68 -10.96 -0.81
C VAL A 37 -17.67 -11.70 -1.71
N GLN A 38 -17.20 -12.41 -2.74
CA GLN A 38 -18.02 -13.29 -3.57
C GLN A 38 -18.10 -14.74 -3.08
N GLY A 39 -17.56 -15.06 -1.90
CA GLY A 39 -17.58 -16.44 -1.39
C GLY A 39 -16.34 -17.26 -1.74
N GLN A 40 -15.34 -16.70 -2.44
CA GLN A 40 -14.25 -17.50 -2.99
C GLN A 40 -12.98 -17.41 -2.13
N ASN A 41 -12.64 -18.51 -1.45
CA ASN A 41 -11.44 -18.61 -0.61
C ASN A 41 -10.13 -18.87 -1.35
N ARG A 42 -10.19 -19.19 -2.65
CA ARG A 42 -8.99 -19.40 -3.47
C ARG A 42 -8.17 -18.12 -3.63
N LEU A 43 -6.91 -18.26 -4.03
CA LEU A 43 -6.11 -17.13 -4.49
C LEU A 43 -6.47 -16.76 -5.94
N LEU A 44 -6.19 -15.51 -6.30
CA LEU A 44 -6.22 -15.08 -7.71
C LEU A 44 -5.19 -15.86 -8.52
N THR A 45 -5.51 -16.16 -9.78
CA THR A 45 -4.53 -16.66 -10.74
C THR A 45 -3.65 -15.51 -11.24
N ASN A 46 -2.51 -15.86 -11.85
CA ASN A 46 -1.64 -14.86 -12.46
C ASN A 46 -2.33 -14.07 -13.59
N ASP A 47 -3.23 -14.71 -14.34
CA ASP A 47 -3.97 -14.05 -15.41
C ASP A 47 -5.01 -13.09 -14.85
N GLU A 48 -5.69 -13.48 -13.77
CA GLU A 48 -6.64 -12.64 -13.04
C GLU A 48 -5.96 -11.41 -12.43
N LEU A 49 -4.76 -11.55 -11.86
CA LEU A 49 -3.97 -10.41 -11.37
C LEU A 49 -3.64 -9.43 -12.51
N ARG A 50 -3.19 -9.96 -13.65
CA ARG A 50 -2.71 -9.17 -14.81
C ARG A 50 -3.81 -8.52 -15.61
N ALA A 51 -5.03 -9.06 -15.60
CA ALA A 51 -6.17 -8.48 -16.31
C ALA A 51 -6.33 -6.98 -15.96
N LYS A 52 -6.74 -6.15 -16.91
CA LYS A 52 -7.05 -4.74 -16.67
C LYS A 52 -8.29 -4.39 -17.47
N LEU A 53 -9.02 -3.35 -17.07
CA LEU A 53 -10.28 -3.02 -17.77
C LEU A 53 -11.17 -4.28 -17.83
N ASP A 54 -11.84 -4.52 -18.94
CA ASP A 54 -12.74 -5.68 -19.12
C ASP A 54 -12.07 -6.87 -19.80
N ASP A 55 -10.75 -7.01 -19.62
CA ASP A 55 -9.98 -8.15 -20.16
C ASP A 55 -10.46 -9.52 -19.67
N TYR A 56 -11.26 -9.55 -18.61
CA TYR A 56 -11.63 -10.79 -17.95
C TYR A 56 -12.94 -10.64 -17.17
N ASP A 57 -13.96 -11.39 -17.59
CA ASP A 57 -15.33 -11.43 -17.02
C ASP A 57 -15.42 -12.11 -15.62
N MET A 58 -14.31 -12.27 -14.91
CA MET A 58 -14.25 -13.17 -13.74
C MET A 58 -14.73 -12.53 -12.43
N LEU A 59 -14.76 -11.20 -12.33
CA LEU A 59 -15.14 -10.49 -11.10
C LEU A 59 -16.66 -10.33 -10.93
N SER A 60 -17.46 -11.20 -11.57
CA SER A 60 -18.93 -11.29 -11.56
C SER A 60 -19.68 -10.22 -12.36
N LEU A 61 -20.98 -10.47 -12.56
CA LEU A 61 -22.00 -9.52 -13.06
C LEU A 61 -22.06 -8.19 -12.29
N ASN A 62 -21.52 -8.14 -11.07
CA ASN A 62 -21.65 -7.01 -10.16
C ASN A 62 -20.42 -6.10 -10.12
N ASP A 63 -19.30 -6.49 -10.75
CA ASP A 63 -18.15 -5.60 -10.96
C ASP A 63 -18.23 -4.94 -12.34
N GLN A 64 -18.23 -3.62 -12.38
CA GLN A 64 -18.39 -2.83 -13.60
C GLN A 64 -17.22 -1.87 -13.77
N LEU A 65 -16.68 -1.81 -14.99
CA LEU A 65 -15.83 -0.71 -15.42
C LEU A 65 -16.68 0.55 -15.62
N LEU A 66 -16.61 1.48 -14.67
CA LEU A 66 -17.32 2.75 -14.76
C LEU A 66 -16.69 3.68 -15.79
N ALA A 67 -15.37 3.62 -15.92
CA ALA A 67 -14.65 4.38 -16.91
C ALA A 67 -13.26 3.79 -17.17
N GLY A 68 -12.84 3.78 -18.43
CA GLY A 68 -11.50 3.37 -18.84
C GLY A 68 -11.39 3.42 -20.36
N ASP A 69 -10.27 3.94 -20.85
CA ASP A 69 -10.08 4.13 -22.28
C ASP A 69 -9.24 3.00 -22.88
N LYS A 70 -7.91 3.15 -22.79
CA LYS A 70 -6.94 2.30 -23.45
C LYS A 70 -5.90 1.82 -22.46
N LYS A 71 -5.37 0.62 -22.72
CA LYS A 71 -4.21 0.09 -22.01
C LYS A 71 -2.96 0.85 -22.42
N THR A 72 -2.67 1.94 -21.73
CA THR A 72 -1.42 2.68 -21.85
C THR A 72 -0.56 2.46 -20.61
N ASN A 73 0.76 2.61 -20.77
CA ASN A 73 1.72 2.61 -19.66
C ASN A 73 2.29 4.03 -19.44
N ASP A 74 1.41 5.02 -19.52
CA ASP A 74 1.71 6.45 -19.41
C ASP A 74 0.73 7.16 -18.47
N THR A 75 0.93 8.47 -18.31
CA THR A 75 0.16 9.31 -17.39
C THR A 75 -1.29 9.53 -17.81
N SER A 76 -1.67 9.14 -19.03
CA SER A 76 -3.04 9.18 -19.54
C SER A 76 -3.87 7.96 -19.15
N TYR A 77 -3.26 6.92 -18.55
CA TYR A 77 -3.99 5.73 -18.12
C TYR A 77 -5.08 6.08 -17.12
N TYR A 78 -6.25 5.46 -17.31
CA TYR A 78 -7.45 5.71 -16.53
C TYR A 78 -8.28 4.44 -16.40
N GLU A 79 -8.70 4.16 -15.16
CA GLU A 79 -9.54 3.01 -14.83
C GLU A 79 -10.33 3.33 -13.55
N ARG A 80 -11.64 3.25 -13.61
CA ARG A 80 -12.57 3.31 -12.48
C ARG A 80 -13.44 2.06 -12.51
N ARG A 81 -13.47 1.32 -11.41
CA ARG A 81 -14.30 0.11 -11.25
C ARG A 81 -15.20 0.22 -10.04
N CYS A 82 -16.33 -0.47 -10.09
CA CYS A 82 -17.30 -0.51 -9.02
C CYS A 82 -17.91 -1.91 -8.92
N TYR A 83 -17.65 -2.55 -7.79
CA TYR A 83 -18.38 -3.74 -7.37
C TYR A 83 -19.54 -3.31 -6.47
N LEU A 84 -20.77 -3.59 -6.90
CA LEU A 84 -21.98 -3.19 -6.20
C LEU A 84 -22.95 -4.36 -6.07
N THR A 85 -23.35 -4.65 -4.83
CA THR A 85 -24.44 -5.56 -4.49
C THR A 85 -25.40 -4.89 -3.52
N ASN A 86 -26.45 -5.59 -3.09
CA ASN A 86 -27.35 -5.10 -2.05
C ASN A 86 -26.66 -4.85 -0.70
N THR A 87 -25.46 -5.40 -0.48
CA THR A 87 -24.77 -5.34 0.81
C THR A 87 -23.33 -4.83 0.73
N HIS A 88 -22.75 -4.61 -0.45
CA HIS A 88 -21.35 -4.21 -0.57
C HIS A 88 -21.19 -3.21 -1.70
N LEU A 89 -20.47 -2.13 -1.43
CA LEU A 89 -20.01 -1.18 -2.43
C LEU A 89 -18.49 -1.05 -2.32
N ILE A 90 -17.76 -1.53 -3.31
CA ILE A 90 -16.30 -1.44 -3.37
C ILE A 90 -15.93 -0.76 -4.69
N LYS A 91 -15.34 0.44 -4.61
CA LYS A 91 -14.87 1.17 -5.80
C LYS A 91 -13.35 1.17 -5.86
N PHE A 92 -12.83 1.12 -7.08
CA PHE A 92 -11.41 1.27 -7.36
C PHE A 92 -11.19 2.40 -8.37
N VAL A 93 -10.17 3.21 -8.12
CA VAL A 93 -9.77 4.35 -8.96
C VAL A 93 -8.27 4.26 -9.18
N PHE A 94 -7.87 4.03 -10.42
CA PHE A 94 -6.45 4.01 -10.77
C PHE A 94 -5.89 5.44 -10.79
N LEU A 95 -4.82 5.66 -10.05
CA LEU A 95 -4.12 6.94 -9.99
C LEU A 95 -2.76 6.82 -10.70
N THR A 96 -2.54 7.68 -11.68
CA THR A 96 -1.21 7.94 -12.23
C THR A 96 -0.47 9.02 -11.42
N ARG A 97 -1.19 9.78 -10.58
CA ARG A 97 -0.67 10.79 -9.65
C ARG A 97 -1.56 10.91 -8.41
N CYS A 98 -0.98 11.17 -7.24
CA CYS A 98 -1.68 11.21 -5.95
C CYS A 98 -2.88 12.18 -5.94
N PHE A 99 -2.70 13.37 -6.51
CA PHE A 99 -3.75 14.39 -6.63
C PHE A 99 -4.06 14.77 -8.08
N SER A 100 -4.18 13.72 -8.90
CA SER A 100 -4.62 13.78 -10.28
C SER A 100 -6.04 14.34 -10.45
N GLY A 101 -6.41 14.66 -11.69
CA GLY A 101 -7.77 15.07 -12.03
C GLY A 101 -8.81 14.02 -11.64
N GLN A 102 -8.45 12.74 -11.74
CA GLN A 102 -9.27 11.60 -11.29
C GLN A 102 -9.58 11.72 -9.80
N MET A 103 -8.56 11.85 -8.95
CA MET A 103 -8.75 11.98 -7.51
C MET A 103 -9.60 13.21 -7.16
N ARG A 104 -9.39 14.34 -7.84
CA ARG A 104 -10.19 15.56 -7.65
C ARG A 104 -11.65 15.35 -8.04
N ASN A 105 -11.92 14.63 -9.11
CA ASN A 105 -13.27 14.29 -9.54
C ASN A 105 -13.96 13.36 -8.55
N GLU A 106 -13.27 12.34 -8.03
CA GLU A 106 -13.84 11.46 -6.97
C GLU A 106 -14.21 12.25 -5.72
N LEU A 107 -13.33 13.13 -5.25
CA LEU A 107 -13.60 13.97 -4.08
C LEU A 107 -14.78 14.91 -4.34
N ARG A 108 -14.90 15.47 -5.54
CA ARG A 108 -16.03 16.31 -5.93
C ARG A 108 -17.34 15.52 -5.95
N GLU A 109 -17.35 14.33 -6.54
CA GLU A 109 -18.54 13.45 -6.55
C GLU A 109 -18.99 13.13 -5.12
N ILE A 110 -18.06 12.88 -4.18
CA ILE A 110 -18.38 12.65 -2.76
C ILE A 110 -18.93 13.92 -2.09
N GLU A 111 -18.32 15.08 -2.37
CA GLU A 111 -18.74 16.36 -1.80
C GLU A 111 -20.14 16.78 -2.27
N GLU A 112 -20.43 16.56 -3.56
CA GLU A 112 -21.74 16.83 -4.16
C GLU A 112 -22.79 15.82 -3.68
N ASN A 113 -22.41 14.55 -3.53
CA ASN A 113 -23.29 13.47 -3.08
C ASN A 113 -23.05 13.07 -1.62
N LYS A 114 -23.28 14.02 -0.70
CA LYS A 114 -23.09 13.84 0.75
C LYS A 114 -23.87 12.67 1.38
N SER A 115 -24.83 12.09 0.64
CA SER A 115 -25.59 10.92 1.08
C SER A 115 -24.84 9.59 0.93
N ILE A 116 -23.78 9.54 0.12
CA ILE A 116 -22.98 8.33 -0.14
C ILE A 116 -21.50 8.67 0.10
N ILE A 117 -21.07 8.53 1.34
CA ILE A 117 -19.67 8.72 1.77
C ILE A 117 -18.99 7.36 2.00
N PRO A 118 -17.70 7.22 1.68
CA PRO A 118 -16.96 6.00 2.02
C PRO A 118 -16.90 5.78 3.54
N ASP A 119 -17.14 4.55 3.99
CA ASP A 119 -16.80 4.11 5.35
C ASP A 119 -15.28 3.90 5.48
N VAL A 120 -14.64 3.45 4.38
CA VAL A 120 -13.21 3.16 4.33
C VAL A 120 -12.61 3.74 3.05
N ILE A 121 -11.47 4.42 3.16
CA ILE A 121 -10.66 4.88 2.04
C ILE A 121 -9.26 4.29 2.15
N LEU A 122 -8.83 3.56 1.12
CA LEU A 122 -7.48 3.00 1.00
C LEU A 122 -6.73 3.78 -0.09
N LEU A 123 -5.58 4.34 0.26
CA LEU A 123 -4.81 5.22 -0.62
C LEU A 123 -3.38 4.71 -0.79
N ASN A 124 -2.89 4.70 -2.02
CA ASN A 124 -1.49 4.48 -2.33
C ASN A 124 -1.09 5.34 -3.53
N SER A 125 0.06 6.00 -3.45
CA SER A 125 0.69 6.69 -4.57
C SER A 125 2.17 6.91 -4.24
N ALA A 126 3.08 6.69 -5.19
CA ALA A 126 4.48 7.10 -5.07
C ALA A 126 5.24 6.85 -6.38
N ILE A 127 5.27 5.59 -6.82
CA ILE A 127 6.19 5.15 -7.90
C ILE A 127 5.88 5.93 -9.18
N TRP A 128 4.61 6.02 -9.58
CA TRP A 128 4.23 6.77 -10.78
C TRP A 128 4.56 8.26 -10.66
N ASP A 129 4.21 8.87 -9.52
CA ASP A 129 4.46 10.29 -9.25
C ASP A 129 5.92 10.69 -9.45
N ILE A 130 6.85 9.87 -8.96
CA ILE A 130 8.27 10.23 -8.99
C ILE A 130 8.98 9.80 -10.27
N THR A 131 8.45 8.81 -10.99
CA THR A 131 9.15 8.20 -12.15
C THR A 131 8.63 8.64 -13.52
N LYS A 132 7.35 9.01 -13.64
CA LYS A 132 6.69 9.29 -14.94
C LYS A 132 6.52 10.78 -15.25
N TYR A 133 6.77 11.66 -14.30
CA TYR A 133 6.64 13.11 -14.48
C TYR A 133 8.01 13.79 -14.68
N GLU A 134 8.00 15.03 -15.16
CA GLU A 134 9.19 15.78 -15.57
C GLU A 134 10.10 16.21 -14.39
N LYS A 135 11.09 17.07 -14.66
CA LYS A 135 12.03 17.58 -13.65
C LYS A 135 11.28 18.21 -12.47
N ASN A 136 11.69 17.87 -11.23
CA ASN A 136 11.07 18.24 -9.93
C ASN A 136 9.89 17.38 -9.46
N SER A 137 9.65 16.22 -10.08
CA SER A 137 8.59 15.27 -9.69
C SER A 137 8.47 14.99 -8.19
N GLU A 138 9.59 14.90 -7.45
CA GLU A 138 9.60 14.69 -6.00
C GLU A 138 9.07 15.90 -5.20
N LYS A 139 9.49 17.12 -5.54
CA LYS A 139 8.99 18.34 -4.87
C LYS A 139 7.51 18.54 -5.16
N ASP A 140 7.12 18.32 -6.41
CA ASP A 140 5.73 18.37 -6.81
C ASP A 140 4.91 17.28 -6.10
N TYR A 141 5.47 16.08 -5.93
CA TYR A 141 4.81 14.98 -5.22
C TYR A 141 4.54 15.37 -3.76
N ALA A 142 5.52 15.92 -3.05
CA ALA A 142 5.33 16.32 -1.65
C ALA A 142 4.20 17.35 -1.50
N GLN A 143 4.20 18.38 -2.35
CA GLN A 143 3.14 19.40 -2.35
C GLN A 143 1.77 18.81 -2.71
N LEU A 144 1.70 18.02 -3.77
CA LEU A 144 0.44 17.43 -4.22
C LEU A 144 -0.12 16.42 -3.23
N LEU A 145 0.74 15.67 -2.54
CA LEU A 145 0.32 14.74 -1.50
C LEU A 145 -0.29 15.48 -0.31
N GLU A 146 0.35 16.57 0.14
CA GLU A 146 -0.21 17.41 1.21
C GLU A 146 -1.52 18.07 0.79
N GLU A 147 -1.61 18.57 -0.44
CA GLU A 147 -2.87 19.06 -0.99
C GLU A 147 -3.94 17.98 -1.03
N CYS A 148 -3.62 16.76 -1.47
CA CYS A 148 -4.52 15.62 -1.50
C CYS A 148 -5.06 15.32 -0.10
N PHE A 149 -4.17 15.16 0.88
CA PHE A 149 -4.55 14.78 2.25
C PHE A 149 -5.39 15.87 2.90
N ARG A 150 -5.04 17.14 2.68
CA ARG A 150 -5.84 18.29 3.11
C ARG A 150 -7.24 18.28 2.47
N SER A 151 -7.34 18.05 1.17
CA SER A 151 -8.63 18.00 0.46
C SER A 151 -9.49 16.81 0.90
N ILE A 152 -8.89 15.64 1.12
CA ILE A 152 -9.58 14.49 1.72
C ILE A 152 -10.12 14.89 3.10
N ARG A 153 -9.31 15.50 3.96
CA ARG A 153 -9.76 15.88 5.31
C ARG A 153 -10.76 17.03 5.36
N SER A 154 -10.85 17.88 4.34
CA SER A 154 -11.90 18.89 4.26
C SER A 154 -13.26 18.33 3.82
N ILE A 155 -13.27 17.22 3.08
CA ILE A 155 -14.48 16.65 2.46
C ILE A 155 -14.99 15.45 3.25
N ILE A 156 -14.08 14.56 3.67
CA ILE A 156 -14.41 13.27 4.26
C ILE A 156 -14.67 13.41 5.77
N PRO A 157 -15.80 12.89 6.29
CA PRO A 157 -16.10 12.97 7.72
C PRO A 157 -15.07 12.27 8.61
N PRO A 158 -14.91 12.70 9.87
CA PRO A 158 -13.94 12.12 10.81
C PRO A 158 -14.12 10.63 11.12
N HIS A 159 -15.34 10.09 10.93
CA HIS A 159 -15.64 8.68 11.22
C HIS A 159 -15.22 7.72 10.09
N THR A 160 -14.87 8.23 8.91
CA THR A 160 -14.32 7.41 7.83
C THR A 160 -12.92 6.93 8.19
N ILE A 161 -12.70 5.63 8.06
CA ILE A 161 -11.39 5.00 8.21
C ILE A 161 -10.56 5.33 6.97
N ILE A 162 -9.46 6.05 7.14
CA ILE A 162 -8.56 6.38 6.03
C ILE A 162 -7.21 5.71 6.28
N ILE A 163 -6.77 4.87 5.34
CA ILE A 163 -5.54 4.09 5.43
C ILE A 163 -4.64 4.47 4.26
N TRP A 164 -3.46 4.99 4.57
CA TRP A 164 -2.36 5.17 3.64
C TRP A 164 -1.52 3.89 3.57
N LEU A 165 -1.32 3.38 2.38
CA LEU A 165 -0.46 2.24 2.10
C LEU A 165 0.81 2.75 1.42
N THR A 166 1.98 2.44 1.97
CA THR A 166 3.28 2.84 1.38
C THR A 166 3.56 2.06 0.09
N ALA A 167 4.51 2.52 -0.74
CA ALA A 167 4.94 1.76 -1.90
C ALA A 167 5.72 0.50 -1.50
N THR A 168 5.46 -0.62 -2.18
CA THR A 168 6.21 -1.86 -1.99
C THR A 168 7.65 -1.75 -2.52
N PRO A 169 8.60 -2.54 -2.00
CA PRO A 169 9.94 -2.63 -2.57
C PRO A 169 9.88 -3.27 -3.95
N PHE A 170 10.63 -2.71 -4.89
CA PHE A 170 10.83 -3.28 -6.21
C PHE A 170 12.28 -3.71 -6.44
N SER A 171 12.49 -4.53 -7.47
CA SER A 171 13.80 -5.04 -7.88
C SER A 171 14.60 -3.97 -8.62
N LYS A 172 15.93 -3.98 -8.53
CA LYS A 172 16.81 -3.16 -9.39
C LYS A 172 16.54 -3.38 -10.89
N ASP A 173 16.07 -4.57 -11.24
CA ASP A 173 15.74 -4.97 -12.62
C ASP A 173 14.26 -4.73 -12.96
N ALA A 174 13.57 -3.90 -12.18
CA ALA A 174 12.19 -3.53 -12.41
C ALA A 174 11.97 -2.94 -13.82
N ARG A 175 10.87 -3.36 -14.45
CA ARG A 175 10.46 -2.99 -15.81
C ARG A 175 9.08 -2.34 -15.84
N GLY A 176 8.79 -1.59 -16.91
CA GLY A 176 7.47 -1.01 -17.19
C GLY A 176 7.26 0.43 -16.71
N VAL A 177 7.21 0.64 -15.39
CA VAL A 177 7.00 2.00 -14.83
C VAL A 177 8.29 2.83 -14.87
N LEU A 178 9.44 2.17 -14.80
CA LEU A 178 10.76 2.81 -14.85
C LEU A 178 11.20 2.98 -16.31
N ASP A 179 11.54 4.20 -16.70
CA ASP A 179 12.17 4.49 -17.99
C ASP A 179 13.51 3.75 -18.10
N GLU A 180 13.59 2.80 -19.03
CA GLU A 180 14.74 1.89 -19.22
C GLU A 180 16.01 2.63 -19.63
N THR A 181 15.92 3.87 -20.10
CA THR A 181 17.06 4.71 -20.48
C THR A 181 17.84 5.29 -19.29
N ARG A 182 17.39 5.04 -18.05
CA ARG A 182 17.94 5.64 -16.81
C ARG A 182 18.44 4.59 -15.81
N SER A 183 19.25 3.61 -16.26
CA SER A 183 19.74 2.49 -15.43
C SER A 183 20.44 2.94 -14.13
N GLU A 184 21.30 3.96 -14.18
CA GLU A 184 21.97 4.53 -13.01
C GLU A 184 20.98 5.05 -11.96
N LYS A 185 19.78 5.49 -12.37
CA LYS A 185 18.75 6.00 -11.45
C LYS A 185 17.98 4.91 -10.72
N LYS A 186 18.04 3.63 -11.11
CA LYS A 186 17.21 2.58 -10.50
C LYS A 186 17.62 2.23 -9.07
N ASN A 187 18.93 2.19 -8.78
CA ASN A 187 19.42 1.97 -7.42
C ASN A 187 19.09 3.17 -6.51
N PHE A 188 19.31 4.39 -7.00
CA PHE A 188 18.89 5.60 -6.30
C PHE A 188 17.38 5.64 -6.08
N LEU A 189 16.58 5.16 -7.03
CA LEU A 189 15.13 5.15 -6.90
C LEU A 189 14.64 4.24 -5.77
N ARG A 190 15.30 3.10 -5.52
CA ARG A 190 14.96 2.23 -4.37
C ARG A 190 15.17 2.97 -3.04
N ILE A 191 16.25 3.73 -2.93
CA ILE A 191 16.53 4.59 -1.77
C ILE A 191 15.48 5.71 -1.68
N ARG A 192 15.19 6.38 -2.81
CA ARG A 192 14.18 7.45 -2.84
C ARG A 192 12.79 6.99 -2.44
N ILE A 193 12.39 5.78 -2.83
CA ILE A 193 11.09 5.23 -2.40
C ILE A 193 11.02 5.07 -0.89
N PHE A 194 12.13 4.72 -0.26
CA PHE A 194 12.18 4.63 1.18
C PHE A 194 11.99 6.01 1.83
N ASP A 195 12.73 7.04 1.37
CA ASP A 195 12.54 8.44 1.81
C ASP A 195 11.10 8.91 1.63
N ILE A 196 10.51 8.61 0.47
CA ILE A 196 9.14 8.96 0.11
C ILE A 196 8.11 8.24 0.96
N ASN A 197 8.34 6.96 1.26
CA ASN A 197 7.48 6.17 2.15
C ASN A 197 7.52 6.74 3.56
N THR A 198 8.69 7.14 4.06
CA THR A 198 8.83 7.80 5.37
C THR A 198 8.08 9.12 5.40
N PHE A 199 8.37 10.01 4.44
CA PHE A 199 7.71 11.32 4.34
C PHE A 199 6.19 11.17 4.24
N SER A 200 5.70 10.33 3.34
CA SER A 200 4.26 10.13 3.13
C SER A 200 3.58 9.51 4.36
N SER A 201 4.27 8.64 5.10
CA SER A 201 3.77 8.06 6.35
C SER A 201 3.67 9.11 7.47
N GLN A 202 4.68 9.97 7.62
CA GLN A 202 4.65 11.07 8.58
C GLN A 202 3.54 12.06 8.25
N LEU A 203 3.39 12.40 6.96
CA LEU A 203 2.32 13.26 6.49
C LEU A 203 0.94 12.63 6.72
N ALA A 204 0.78 11.33 6.44
CA ALA A 204 -0.46 10.59 6.70
C ALA A 204 -0.85 10.71 8.18
N LYS A 205 0.10 10.49 9.10
CA LYS A 205 -0.11 10.67 10.54
C LYS A 205 -0.50 12.10 10.91
N LYS A 206 0.14 13.13 10.34
CA LYS A 206 -0.23 14.55 10.55
C LYS A 206 -1.70 14.83 10.19
N TYR A 207 -2.24 14.12 9.20
CA TYR A 207 -3.64 14.19 8.80
C TYR A 207 -4.52 13.10 9.45
N ASN A 208 -4.06 12.45 10.52
CA ASN A 208 -4.78 11.40 11.25
C ASN A 208 -5.18 10.20 10.37
N PHE A 209 -4.43 9.89 9.31
CA PHE A 209 -4.62 8.67 8.53
C PHE A 209 -3.88 7.52 9.24
N GLN A 210 -4.44 6.32 9.16
CA GLN A 210 -3.74 5.11 9.53
C GLN A 210 -2.70 4.79 8.45
N VAL A 211 -1.61 4.11 8.82
CA VAL A 211 -0.55 3.74 7.88
C VAL A 211 -0.35 2.23 7.93
N ILE A 212 -0.38 1.60 6.76
CA ILE A 212 0.12 0.24 6.54
C ILE A 212 1.41 0.36 5.72
N ASP A 213 2.52 0.01 6.36
CA ASP A 213 3.81 -0.01 5.68
C ASP A 213 3.95 -1.28 4.84
N LEU A 214 3.46 -1.21 3.59
CA LEU A 214 3.64 -2.29 2.63
C LEU A 214 5.10 -2.55 2.33
N HIS A 215 5.94 -1.52 2.39
CA HIS A 215 7.36 -1.70 2.16
C HIS A 215 7.94 -2.67 3.18
N TYR A 216 7.68 -2.38 4.46
CA TYR A 216 8.08 -3.24 5.55
C TYR A 216 7.44 -4.64 5.42
N LEU A 217 6.13 -4.69 5.19
CA LEU A 217 5.36 -5.94 5.16
C LEU A 217 5.94 -6.97 4.18
N VAL A 218 6.28 -6.55 2.95
CA VAL A 218 6.66 -7.49 1.88
C VAL A 218 8.16 -7.55 1.59
N ARG A 219 9.01 -6.82 2.34
CA ARG A 219 10.47 -6.75 2.06
C ARG A 219 11.19 -8.09 2.07
N LYS A 220 10.70 -9.07 2.85
CA LYS A 220 11.27 -10.42 2.95
C LYS A 220 10.61 -11.43 2.00
N CYS A 221 9.58 -11.00 1.27
CA CYS A 221 8.81 -11.84 0.36
C CYS A 221 9.35 -11.77 -1.08
N ILE A 222 10.68 -11.66 -1.23
CA ILE A 222 11.34 -11.47 -2.52
C ILE A 222 11.05 -12.63 -3.49
N GLN A 223 10.93 -13.84 -2.96
CA GLN A 223 10.59 -15.05 -3.74
C GLN A 223 9.19 -15.00 -4.37
N HIS A 224 8.29 -14.17 -3.83
CA HIS A 224 6.92 -13.98 -4.32
C HIS A 224 6.81 -12.79 -5.29
N ARG A 225 7.92 -12.11 -5.57
CA ARG A 225 7.96 -10.99 -6.51
C ARG A 225 7.93 -11.51 -7.95
N CYS A 226 7.05 -10.92 -8.75
CA CYS A 226 6.89 -11.22 -10.16
C CYS A 226 8.16 -10.91 -10.96
N LYS A 227 8.30 -11.56 -12.13
CA LYS A 227 9.43 -11.39 -13.05
C LYS A 227 9.62 -9.97 -13.60
N ASP A 228 8.61 -9.12 -13.47
CA ASP A 228 8.72 -7.70 -13.83
C ASP A 228 9.44 -6.86 -12.77
N GLY A 229 9.71 -7.44 -11.60
CA GLY A 229 10.41 -6.80 -10.48
C GLY A 229 9.57 -5.79 -9.71
N MET A 230 8.29 -5.59 -10.04
CA MET A 230 7.42 -4.57 -9.45
C MET A 230 6.26 -5.18 -8.67
N HIS A 231 5.61 -6.20 -9.23
CA HIS A 231 4.41 -6.79 -8.65
C HIS A 231 4.74 -8.02 -7.81
N TYR A 232 3.77 -8.47 -7.02
CA TYR A 232 3.85 -9.69 -6.24
C TYR A 232 2.79 -10.69 -6.70
N ASP A 233 2.95 -11.95 -6.32
CA ASP A 233 1.95 -12.99 -6.58
C ASP A 233 0.69 -12.83 -5.70
N ALA A 234 -0.29 -13.69 -5.94
CA ALA A 234 -1.58 -13.61 -5.27
C ALA A 234 -1.51 -13.88 -3.77
N LEU A 235 -0.51 -14.61 -3.29
CA LEU A 235 -0.35 -14.90 -1.86
C LEU A 235 -0.04 -13.62 -1.10
N ILE A 236 0.88 -12.80 -1.62
CA ILE A 236 1.23 -11.52 -1.01
C ILE A 236 0.08 -10.53 -1.09
N HIS A 237 -0.67 -10.51 -2.19
CA HIS A 237 -1.88 -9.69 -2.25
C HIS A 237 -2.92 -10.11 -1.20
N ARG A 238 -3.12 -11.42 -0.96
CA ARG A 238 -3.98 -11.92 0.13
C ARG A 238 -3.46 -11.55 1.51
N GLU A 239 -2.15 -11.59 1.73
CA GLU A 239 -1.52 -11.13 2.97
C GLU A 239 -1.77 -9.64 3.21
N ILE A 240 -1.66 -8.80 2.17
CA ILE A 240 -1.97 -7.37 2.23
C ILE A 240 -3.46 -7.16 2.57
N THR A 241 -4.38 -7.85 1.86
CA THR A 241 -5.82 -7.80 2.16
C THR A 241 -6.10 -8.19 3.60
N THR A 242 -5.40 -9.20 4.13
CA THR A 242 -5.51 -9.63 5.53
C THR A 242 -5.12 -8.52 6.50
N HIS A 243 -4.01 -7.82 6.25
CA HIS A 243 -3.58 -6.69 7.08
C HIS A 243 -4.56 -5.52 7.00
N ILE A 244 -5.05 -5.20 5.80
CA ILE A 244 -6.08 -4.16 5.64
C ILE A 244 -7.34 -4.51 6.43
N ALA A 245 -7.80 -5.75 6.33
CA ALA A 245 -8.99 -6.20 7.05
C ALA A 245 -8.83 -6.11 8.57
N ARG A 246 -7.65 -6.41 9.12
CA ARG A 246 -7.35 -6.21 10.54
C ARG A 246 -7.49 -4.74 10.94
N TYR A 247 -6.90 -3.81 10.18
CA TYR A 247 -7.02 -2.38 10.44
C TYR A 247 -8.47 -1.88 10.37
N ILE A 248 -9.23 -2.34 9.37
CA ILE A 248 -10.66 -2.02 9.25
C ILE A 248 -11.43 -2.58 10.45
N SER A 249 -11.15 -3.82 10.85
CA SER A 249 -11.82 -4.46 11.99
C SER A 249 -11.57 -3.72 13.29
N CYS A 250 -10.32 -3.30 13.54
CA CYS A 250 -9.97 -2.45 14.67
C CYS A 250 -10.71 -1.11 14.61
N GLY A 251 -10.69 -0.41 13.47
CA GLY A 251 -11.39 0.86 13.31
C GLY A 251 -12.92 0.77 13.46
N LEU A 252 -13.50 -0.40 13.18
CA LEU A 252 -14.93 -0.68 13.33
C LEU A 252 -15.30 -1.32 14.68
N ASN A 253 -14.34 -1.57 15.57
CA ASN A 253 -14.52 -2.32 16.82
C ASN A 253 -15.22 -3.69 16.61
N LYS A 254 -14.79 -4.44 15.59
CA LYS A 254 -15.27 -5.80 15.30
C LYS A 254 -14.16 -6.82 15.56
N ASN A 255 -14.52 -8.01 16.02
CA ASN A 255 -13.63 -9.18 16.06
C ASN A 255 -13.77 -10.00 14.78
N LEU A 256 -12.64 -10.44 14.22
CA LEU A 256 -12.62 -11.38 13.09
C LEU A 256 -12.57 -12.80 13.66
N SER A 257 -13.63 -13.59 13.43
CA SER A 257 -13.86 -14.92 14.01
C SER A 257 -12.74 -15.95 13.78
N ASN A 258 -11.94 -15.79 12.73
CA ASN A 258 -10.83 -16.70 12.41
C ASN A 258 -9.50 -16.31 13.07
N PHE A 259 -9.47 -15.20 13.79
CA PHE A 259 -8.34 -14.82 14.61
C PHE A 259 -8.78 -14.99 16.07
N ASN A 260 -8.60 -16.21 16.60
CA ASN A 260 -8.68 -16.45 18.04
C ASN A 260 -7.55 -15.64 18.69
N TYR A 261 -7.86 -14.40 19.05
CA TYR A 261 -7.07 -13.66 20.01
C TYR A 261 -7.49 -14.21 21.37
N ASP A 262 -6.78 -15.23 21.84
CA ASP A 262 -6.90 -15.72 23.20
C ASP A 262 -6.59 -14.53 24.15
N ASN A 263 -7.64 -13.86 24.62
CA ASN A 263 -7.93 -13.65 26.04
C ASN A 263 -9.10 -12.68 26.22
N GLU A 264 -10.03 -13.11 27.06
CA GLU A 264 -10.94 -12.25 27.81
C GLU A 264 -10.10 -11.23 28.60
N ASP A 265 -9.98 -10.00 28.09
CA ASP A 265 -10.12 -8.75 28.85
C ASP A 265 -9.65 -7.53 28.03
N ASN A 266 -10.56 -6.57 27.92
CA ASN A 266 -10.39 -5.18 27.46
C ASN A 266 -10.03 -4.92 25.97
N ASN A 267 -10.85 -4.07 25.33
CA ASN A 267 -10.69 -3.55 23.97
C ASN A 267 -9.36 -2.78 23.74
N ASP A 268 -8.67 -2.34 24.80
CA ASP A 268 -7.36 -1.70 24.71
C ASP A 268 -6.22 -2.71 24.45
N THR A 269 -6.43 -3.99 24.75
CA THR A 269 -5.43 -5.06 24.62
C THR A 269 -5.24 -5.49 23.16
N VAL A 270 -6.28 -5.39 22.32
CA VAL A 270 -6.23 -5.76 20.88
C VAL A 270 -5.27 -4.87 20.10
N CYS A 271 -5.31 -3.55 20.35
CA CYS A 271 -4.36 -2.61 19.75
C CYS A 271 -2.95 -2.86 20.28
N TYR A 272 -2.82 -3.16 21.58
CA TYR A 272 -1.54 -3.43 22.21
C TYR A 272 -0.89 -4.70 21.69
N ASP A 273 -1.62 -5.80 21.49
CA ASP A 273 -1.07 -7.07 21.01
C ASP A 273 -0.73 -7.07 19.52
N ILE A 274 -1.45 -6.31 18.70
CA ILE A 274 -1.06 -6.04 17.31
C ILE A 274 0.24 -5.21 17.30
N ILE A 275 0.32 -4.16 18.12
CA ILE A 275 1.55 -3.36 18.27
C ILE A 275 2.69 -4.22 18.82
N LYS A 276 2.45 -5.09 19.80
CA LYS A 276 3.44 -6.01 20.40
C LYS A 276 3.88 -7.08 19.41
N SER A 277 2.97 -7.61 18.59
CA SER A 277 3.30 -8.54 17.51
C SER A 277 4.14 -7.85 16.43
N ILE A 278 3.81 -6.60 16.08
CA ILE A 278 4.62 -5.79 15.15
C ILE A 278 6.01 -5.52 15.75
N ILE A 279 6.10 -5.10 17.02
CA ILE A 279 7.36 -4.81 17.74
C ILE A 279 8.20 -6.08 17.95
N ASN A 280 7.60 -7.18 18.40
CA ASN A 280 8.31 -8.44 18.60
C ASN A 280 8.81 -9.03 17.26
N ASN A 281 8.06 -8.82 16.17
CA ASN A 281 8.53 -9.16 14.82
C ASN A 281 9.60 -8.19 14.28
N ILE A 282 9.71 -6.96 14.81
CA ILE A 282 10.83 -6.06 14.52
C ILE A 282 12.09 -6.57 15.25
N ASP A 283 12.00 -6.91 16.54
CA ASP A 283 13.15 -7.32 17.37
C ASP A 283 13.70 -8.72 17.03
N TYR A 284 12.84 -9.68 16.64
CA TYR A 284 13.29 -11.02 16.22
C TYR A 284 13.91 -11.05 14.82
N GLN A 285 13.91 -9.93 14.09
CA GLN A 285 14.25 -9.89 12.67
C GLN A 285 15.58 -9.21 12.34
N ILE A 286 16.31 -8.72 13.35
CA ILE A 286 17.72 -8.33 13.24
C ILE A 286 18.57 -9.61 13.34
N THR A 287 19.09 -10.08 12.21
CA THR A 287 19.94 -11.27 12.19
C THR A 287 21.27 -11.00 12.91
N SER A 288 21.98 -12.05 13.31
CA SER A 288 23.34 -11.90 13.88
C SER A 288 24.31 -11.18 12.93
N PHE A 289 24.08 -11.31 11.62
CA PHE A 289 24.80 -10.57 10.58
C PHE A 289 24.46 -9.07 10.62
N ASP A 290 23.18 -8.71 10.74
CA ASP A 290 22.76 -7.32 10.83
C ASP A 290 23.32 -6.65 12.10
N LYS A 291 23.35 -7.38 13.23
CA LYS A 291 24.00 -6.90 14.48
C LYS A 291 25.50 -6.66 14.30
N GLN A 292 26.22 -7.53 13.60
CA GLN A 292 27.65 -7.37 13.34
C GLN A 292 27.95 -6.16 12.46
N ILE A 293 27.12 -5.88 11.45
CA ILE A 293 27.26 -4.68 10.62
C ILE A 293 26.92 -3.43 11.44
N ILE A 294 25.85 -3.47 12.24
CA ILE A 294 25.49 -2.38 13.15
C ILE A 294 26.64 -2.03 14.09
N ASP A 295 27.19 -3.02 14.81
CA ASP A 295 28.30 -2.80 15.74
C ASP A 295 29.59 -2.34 15.03
N LYS A 296 29.81 -2.73 13.77
CA LYS A 296 30.99 -2.35 12.99
C LYS A 296 30.98 -0.88 12.55
N TYR A 297 29.82 -0.28 12.30
CA TYR A 297 29.70 1.06 11.72
C TYR A 297 29.07 2.12 12.63
N ARG A 298 28.57 1.73 13.82
CA ARG A 298 27.89 2.57 14.83
C ARG A 298 28.63 3.83 15.29
N SER A 299 29.95 3.88 15.14
CA SER A 299 30.82 4.88 15.77
C SER A 299 31.70 5.66 14.79
N SER A 300 31.58 5.41 13.48
CA SER A 300 32.36 6.09 12.44
C SER A 300 31.58 7.22 11.78
N HIS A 301 32.18 8.41 11.62
CA HIS A 301 31.70 9.41 10.65
C HIS A 301 31.86 8.83 9.25
N ILE A 302 30.76 8.45 8.61
CA ILE A 302 30.80 7.77 7.33
C ILE A 302 30.88 8.79 6.19
N ASN A 303 31.80 8.58 5.25
CA ASN A 303 31.93 9.39 4.03
C ASN A 303 31.58 8.57 2.77
N PHE A 304 31.47 9.27 1.64
CA PHE A 304 31.06 8.69 0.35
C PHE A 304 31.97 7.54 -0.12
N ASP A 305 33.27 7.65 0.11
CA ASP A 305 34.27 6.64 -0.29
C ASP A 305 34.12 5.32 0.48
N MET A 306 33.61 5.37 1.71
CA MET A 306 33.29 4.15 2.48
C MET A 306 32.10 3.37 1.89
N ILE A 307 31.08 4.07 1.39
CA ILE A 307 29.84 3.47 0.87
C ILE A 307 30.08 2.76 -0.45
N GLU A 308 30.98 3.28 -1.29
CA GLU A 308 31.31 2.71 -2.60
C GLU A 308 31.96 1.32 -2.49
N ASN A 309 32.71 1.09 -1.40
CA ASN A 309 33.44 -0.14 -1.13
C ASN A 309 32.62 -1.22 -0.39
N LEU A 310 31.38 -0.93 0.02
CA LEU A 310 30.51 -1.91 0.66
C LEU A 310 29.97 -2.92 -0.36
N ASN A 311 29.83 -4.18 0.06
CA ASN A 311 29.09 -5.14 -0.75
C ASN A 311 27.58 -4.86 -0.69
N GLU A 312 26.82 -5.37 -1.66
CA GLU A 312 25.39 -5.05 -1.81
C GLU A 312 24.55 -5.35 -0.56
N LYS A 313 24.91 -6.37 0.22
CA LYS A 313 24.20 -6.74 1.45
C LYS A 313 24.57 -5.82 2.62
N GLU A 314 25.82 -5.36 2.67
CA GLU A 314 26.28 -4.33 3.62
C GLU A 314 25.64 -2.97 3.31
N LYS A 315 25.47 -2.63 2.03
CA LYS A 315 24.75 -1.42 1.60
C LYS A 315 23.30 -1.43 2.07
N ASP A 316 22.57 -2.53 1.85
CA ASP A 316 21.18 -2.66 2.28
C ASP A 316 21.01 -2.49 3.82
N VAL A 317 21.95 -3.00 4.62
CA VAL A 317 21.95 -2.83 6.09
C VAL A 317 22.42 -1.45 6.52
N PHE A 318 23.41 -0.89 5.84
CA PHE A 318 23.91 0.47 6.06
C PHE A 318 22.81 1.52 5.84
N TYR A 319 22.00 1.36 4.79
CA TYR A 319 20.88 2.24 4.51
C TYR A 319 19.74 2.11 5.54
N LEU A 320 19.60 0.93 6.17
CA LEU A 320 18.73 0.76 7.33
C LEU A 320 19.29 1.49 8.58
N MET A 321 20.60 1.47 8.80
CA MET A 321 21.25 2.11 9.96
C MET A 321 21.19 3.64 9.94
N ASP A 322 21.59 4.26 8.81
CA ASP A 322 21.57 5.73 8.65
C ASP A 322 20.15 6.29 8.86
N TYR A 323 19.14 5.52 8.50
CA TYR A 323 17.75 5.85 8.75
C TYR A 323 17.35 5.76 10.24
N TYR A 324 17.66 4.66 10.93
CA TYR A 324 17.27 4.49 12.33
C TYR A 324 18.01 5.47 13.25
N GLU A 325 19.29 5.74 13.00
CA GLU A 325 20.10 6.63 13.84
C GLU A 325 19.74 8.11 13.65
N ASN A 326 19.32 8.52 12.45
CA ASN A 326 18.98 9.92 12.19
C ASN A 326 17.48 10.25 12.33
N HIS A 327 16.57 9.26 12.31
CA HIS A 327 15.11 9.54 12.17
C HIS A 327 14.18 8.76 13.12
N MET A 328 14.71 7.91 14.01
CA MET A 328 13.89 7.15 14.99
C MET A 328 14.33 7.39 16.45
N LEU A 329 15.34 8.24 16.69
CA LEU A 329 15.81 8.64 18.03
C LEU A 329 15.38 10.06 18.44
N GLU A 330 14.46 10.67 17.70
CA GLU A 330 13.62 11.81 18.11
C GLU A 330 12.15 11.39 18.06
#